data_AF-A0A560K3M2-F1
#
_entry.id   AF-A0A560K3M2-F1
#
_cell.length_a   1.000
_cell.length_b   1.000
_cell.length_c   1.000
_cell.angle_alpha   90.00
_cell.angle_beta   90.00
_cell.angle_gamma   90.00
#
_symmetry.space_group_name_H-M   'P 1'
#
loop_
_entity.id
_entity.type
_entity.pdbx_description
1 polymer ?
#
loop_
_entity_poly.entity_id
_entity_poly.type
_entity_poly.pdbx_seq_one_letter_code
_entity_poly.pdbx_strand_id
1 'polypeptide(L)'
;MKDDFLTLTQMDSGVHYLDDSDERVFFHWLASITCVGKFFGDGARGLVVQLKHAPNDDELMQLLALCHRYGVKARQLAKFETDANREWLRRPTAWWYAGLFGDAG
;
A
#
# COMPACT_ATOMS: atom_id res chain seq x y z
N MET A 1 -5.62 -5.76 -20.02
CA MET A 1 -5.70 -6.64 -18.84
C MET A 1 -4.43 -6.67 -17.98
N LYS A 2 -3.31 -6.02 -18.33
CA LYS A 2 -2.10 -5.95 -17.48
C LYS A 2 -2.11 -4.82 -16.43
N ASP A 3 -2.95 -3.79 -16.60
CA ASP A 3 -2.92 -2.59 -15.75
C ASP A 3 -3.47 -2.78 -14.32
N ASP A 4 -4.40 -3.71 -14.09
CA ASP A 4 -5.02 -3.86 -12.76
C ASP A 4 -4.08 -4.46 -11.69
N PHE A 5 -3.13 -5.32 -12.08
CA PHE A 5 -2.24 -5.95 -11.11
C PHE A 5 -1.28 -4.94 -10.46
N LEU A 6 -0.77 -3.98 -11.23
CA LEU A 6 0.14 -2.94 -10.76
C LEU A 6 -0.58 -1.65 -10.33
N THR A 7 -1.91 -1.69 -10.23
CA THR A 7 -2.70 -0.56 -9.75
C THR A 7 -3.17 -0.83 -8.32
N LEU A 8 -2.94 0.14 -7.44
CA LEU A 8 -3.55 0.21 -6.12
C LEU A 8 -4.59 1.33 -6.15
N THR A 9 -5.72 1.13 -5.50
CA THR A 9 -6.84 2.10 -5.47
C THR A 9 -7.20 2.41 -4.04
N GLN A 10 -7.92 3.50 -3.81
CA GLN A 10 -8.38 3.88 -2.46
C GLN A 10 -7.21 3.98 -1.46
N MET A 11 -6.03 4.41 -1.93
CA MET A 11 -4.82 4.53 -1.11
C MET A 11 -4.87 5.72 -0.12
N ASP A 12 -5.99 6.43 -0.10
CA ASP A 12 -6.37 7.53 0.80
C ASP A 12 -7.62 7.20 1.63
N SER A 13 -8.23 6.02 1.44
CA SER A 13 -9.47 5.65 2.13
C SER A 13 -9.22 5.51 3.64
N GLY A 14 -9.91 6.35 4.42
CA GLY A 14 -9.82 6.36 5.88
C GLY A 14 -8.61 7.13 6.41
N VAL A 15 -7.84 7.79 5.55
CA VAL A 15 -6.72 8.64 5.96
C VAL A 15 -7.27 9.92 6.58
N HIS A 16 -6.76 10.25 7.76
CA HIS A 16 -7.03 11.51 8.45
C HIS A 16 -5.74 12.29 8.57
N TYR A 17 -5.50 13.20 7.61
CA TYR A 17 -4.40 14.16 7.73
C TYR A 17 -4.73 15.13 8.86
N LEU A 18 -3.82 15.26 9.81
CA LEU A 18 -4.01 16.17 10.94
C LEU A 18 -3.68 17.62 10.57
N ASP A 19 -2.78 17.81 9.60
CA ASP A 19 -2.41 19.09 9.02
C ASP A 19 -1.78 18.92 7.62
N ASP A 20 -1.58 20.03 6.91
CA ASP A 20 -1.02 20.06 5.54
C ASP A 20 0.41 19.46 5.46
N SER A 21 1.19 19.53 6.53
CA SER A 21 2.54 18.94 6.58
C SER A 21 2.46 17.42 6.66
N ASP A 22 1.51 16.88 7.42
CA ASP A 22 1.26 15.44 7.48
C ASP A 22 0.82 14.88 6.13
N GLU A 23 -0.08 15.59 5.42
CA GLU A 23 -0.45 15.25 4.04
C GLU A 23 0.77 15.29 3.09
N ARG A 24 1.63 16.31 3.20
CA ARG A 24 2.86 16.38 2.41
C ARG A 24 3.81 15.21 2.68
N VAL A 25 3.94 14.79 3.94
CA VAL A 25 4.78 13.66 4.33
C VAL A 25 4.23 12.36 3.73
N PHE A 26 2.90 12.17 3.75
CA PHE A 26 2.26 11.02 3.10
C PHE A 26 2.65 10.92 1.62
N PHE A 27 2.44 11.99 0.85
CA PHE A 27 2.73 11.97 -0.58
C PHE A 27 4.22 11.93 -0.88
N HIS A 28 5.06 12.56 -0.05
CA HIS A 28 6.51 12.50 -0.20
C HIS A 28 7.02 11.07 0.00
N TRP A 29 6.58 10.39 1.06
CA TRP A 29 6.94 9.00 1.31
C TRP A 29 6.41 8.08 0.21
N LEU A 30 5.16 8.25 -0.22
CA LEU A 30 4.60 7.47 -1.32
C LEU A 30 5.44 7.63 -2.61
N ALA A 31 5.86 8.86 -2.92
CA ALA A 31 6.70 9.15 -4.09
C ALA A 31 8.13 8.63 -3.97
N SER A 32 8.64 8.39 -2.76
CA SER A 32 10.02 7.92 -2.54
C SER A 32 10.19 6.41 -2.72
N ILE A 33 9.10 5.64 -2.75
CA ILE A 33 9.15 4.19 -2.95
C ILE A 33 9.43 3.90 -4.43
N THR A 34 10.55 3.23 -4.73
CA THR A 34 11.07 3.05 -6.10
C THR A 34 10.05 2.44 -7.09
N CYS A 35 9.29 1.43 -6.66
CA CYS A 35 8.26 0.80 -7.47
C CYS A 35 7.07 1.72 -7.81
N VAL A 36 6.88 2.84 -7.12
CA VAL A 36 5.79 3.80 -7.39
C VAL A 36 6.11 4.60 -8.66
N GLY A 37 5.21 4.49 -9.64
CA GLY A 37 5.27 5.19 -10.93
C GLY A 37 4.65 6.56 -10.88
N LYS A 38 3.34 6.58 -10.66
CA LYS A 38 2.55 7.80 -10.54
C LYS A 38 1.36 7.55 -9.65
N PHE A 39 0.81 8.62 -9.10
CA PHE A 39 -0.43 8.58 -8.34
C PHE A 39 -1.29 9.79 -8.69
N PHE A 40 -2.60 9.60 -8.66
CA PHE A 40 -3.58 10.63 -9.00
C PHE A 40 -4.92 10.32 -8.34
N GLY A 41 -5.68 11.37 -8.02
CA GLY A 41 -7.06 11.22 -7.55
C GLY A 41 -8.00 10.88 -8.71
N ASP A 42 -8.89 9.93 -8.50
CA ASP A 42 -9.83 9.44 -9.51
C ASP A 42 -11.25 9.28 -8.96
N GLY A 43 -11.72 10.25 -8.15
CA GLY A 43 -13.10 10.34 -7.65
C GLY A 43 -13.69 9.01 -7.14
N ALA A 44 -14.28 8.22 -8.04
CA ALA A 44 -14.75 6.86 -7.79
C ALA A 44 -13.70 5.87 -7.24
N ARG A 45 -12.43 5.95 -7.65
CA ARG A 45 -11.36 5.04 -7.20
C ARG A 45 -10.48 5.61 -6.09
N GLY A 46 -10.80 6.82 -5.60
CA GLY A 46 -9.98 7.53 -4.60
C GLY A 46 -8.58 7.83 -5.14
N LEU A 47 -7.58 7.78 -4.27
CA LEU A 47 -6.18 7.85 -4.67
C LEU A 47 -5.76 6.55 -5.37
N VAL A 48 -5.46 6.67 -6.66
CA VAL A 48 -4.93 5.59 -7.49
C VAL A 48 -3.42 5.70 -7.54
N VAL A 49 -2.73 4.60 -7.26
CA VAL A 49 -1.26 4.48 -7.34
C VAL A 49 -0.92 3.43 -8.38
N GLN A 50 -0.18 3.82 -9.41
CA GLN A 50 0.30 2.93 -10.45
C GLN A 50 1.78 2.63 -10.25
N LEU A 51 2.09 1.34 -10.14
CA LEU A 51 3.45 0.85 -9.94
C LEU A 51 4.16 0.60 -11.28
N LYS A 52 5.46 0.86 -11.33
CA LYS A 52 6.35 0.57 -12.49
C LYS A 52 6.61 -0.93 -12.63
N HIS A 53 6.64 -1.63 -11.51
CA HIS A 53 6.86 -3.07 -11.39
C HIS A 53 6.23 -3.58 -10.08
N ALA A 54 6.13 -4.89 -9.92
CA ALA A 54 5.73 -5.47 -8.64
C ALA A 54 6.79 -5.11 -7.57
N PRO A 55 6.38 -4.79 -6.33
CA PRO A 55 7.31 -4.43 -5.28
C PRO A 55 8.19 -5.62 -4.90
N ASN A 56 9.46 -5.37 -4.63
CA ASN A 56 10.30 -6.30 -3.87
C ASN A 56 9.94 -6.24 -2.37
N ASP A 57 10.62 -7.04 -1.56
CA ASP A 57 10.28 -7.17 -0.13
C ASP A 57 10.45 -5.86 0.66
N ASP A 58 11.49 -5.06 0.36
CA ASP A 58 11.74 -3.78 1.02
C ASP A 58 10.71 -2.71 0.61
N GLU A 59 10.34 -2.69 -0.67
CA GLU A 59 9.30 -1.80 -1.20
C GLU A 59 7.92 -2.18 -0.66
N LEU A 60 7.62 -3.48 -0.58
CA LEU A 60 6.38 -3.99 -0.01
C LEU A 60 6.30 -3.64 1.49
N MET A 61 7.40 -3.75 2.23
CA MET A 61 7.48 -3.32 3.62
C MET A 61 7.16 -1.82 3.78
N GLN A 62 7.71 -0.97 2.91
CA GLN A 62 7.42 0.47 2.93
C GLN A 62 5.95 0.77 2.64
N LEU A 63 5.35 0.11 1.65
CA LEU A 63 3.92 0.24 1.35
C LEU A 63 3.05 -0.20 2.53
N LEU A 64 3.40 -1.31 3.19
CA LEU A 64 2.72 -1.79 4.40
C LEU A 64 2.83 -0.77 5.54
N ALA A 65 4.02 -0.20 5.73
CA ALA A 65 4.28 0.75 6.81
C ALA A 65 3.52 2.06 6.59
N LEU A 66 3.49 2.55 5.35
CA LEU A 66 2.69 3.71 4.96
C LEU A 66 1.21 3.44 5.20
N CYS A 67 0.70 2.27 4.77
CA CYS A 67 -0.71 1.92 5.00
C CYS A 67 -1.04 1.86 6.49
N HIS A 68 -0.20 1.22 7.30
CA HIS A 68 -0.40 1.11 8.74
C HIS A 68 -0.37 2.47 9.44
N ARG A 69 0.61 3.34 9.10
CA ARG A 69 0.76 4.67 9.72
C ARG A 69 -0.45 5.55 9.48
N TYR A 70 -1.01 5.50 8.26
CA TYR A 70 -2.10 6.38 7.83
C TYR A 70 -3.49 5.71 7.89
N GLY A 71 -3.59 4.49 8.41
CA GLY A 71 -4.87 3.77 8.51
C GLY A 71 -5.45 3.30 7.18
N VAL A 72 -4.65 3.25 6.10
CA VAL A 72 -5.07 2.75 4.80
C VAL A 72 -5.23 1.23 4.85
N LYS A 73 -6.28 0.72 4.21
CA LYS A 73 -6.53 -0.72 4.10
C LYS A 73 -5.46 -1.41 3.26
N ALA A 74 -4.57 -2.16 3.92
CA ALA A 74 -3.45 -2.85 3.28
C ALA A 74 -3.84 -4.11 2.48
N ARG A 75 -5.06 -4.64 2.62
CA ARG A 75 -5.51 -5.94 2.04
C ARG A 75 -5.15 -6.14 0.57
N GLN A 76 -5.20 -5.08 -0.25
CA GLN A 76 -4.85 -5.15 -1.67
C GLN A 76 -3.37 -5.50 -1.93
N LEU A 77 -2.47 -5.24 -0.99
CA LEU A 77 -1.04 -5.55 -1.09
C LEU A 77 -0.76 -7.05 -0.99
N ALA A 78 -1.71 -7.85 -0.49
CA ALA A 78 -1.59 -9.31 -0.43
C ALA A 78 -1.39 -9.96 -1.80
N LYS A 79 -1.79 -9.29 -2.90
CA LYS A 79 -1.59 -9.78 -4.27
C LYS A 79 -0.11 -9.86 -4.69
N PHE A 80 0.79 -9.24 -3.93
CA PHE A 80 2.24 -9.28 -4.16
C PHE A 80 2.95 -10.42 -3.39
N GLU A 81 2.18 -11.33 -2.78
CA GLU A 81 2.72 -12.58 -2.27
C GLU A 81 3.34 -13.40 -3.41
N THR A 82 4.55 -13.90 -3.15
CA THR A 82 5.29 -14.83 -4.00
C THR A 82 5.78 -15.98 -3.14
N ASP A 83 6.21 -17.09 -3.74
CA ASP A 83 6.75 -18.20 -2.97
C ASP A 83 8.03 -17.83 -2.20
N ALA A 84 8.79 -16.84 -2.70
CA ALA A 84 10.01 -16.35 -2.03
C ALA A 84 9.71 -15.53 -0.77
N ASN A 85 8.65 -14.73 -0.76
CA ASN A 85 8.34 -13.82 0.35
C ASN A 85 7.24 -14.35 1.30
N ARG A 86 6.58 -15.44 0.93
CA ARG A 86 5.45 -16.04 1.68
C ARG A 86 5.74 -16.21 3.16
N GLU A 87 6.94 -16.67 3.52
CA GLU A 87 7.32 -16.96 4.91
C GLU A 87 7.25 -15.70 5.81
N TRP A 88 7.81 -14.57 5.36
CA TRP A 88 7.79 -13.35 6.16
C TRP A 88 6.47 -12.59 5.99
N LEU A 89 5.88 -12.58 4.79
CA LEU A 89 4.66 -11.84 4.50
C LEU A 89 3.47 -12.41 5.30
N ARG A 90 3.37 -13.74 5.39
CA ARG A 90 2.34 -14.45 6.17
C ARG A 90 2.74 -14.72 7.62
N ARG A 91 3.78 -14.09 8.15
CA ARG A 91 4.18 -14.27 9.55
C ARG A 91 3.07 -13.77 10.49
N PRO A 92 2.37 -14.64 11.25
CA PRO A 92 1.20 -14.23 12.03
C PRO A 92 1.51 -13.23 13.15
N THR A 93 2.75 -13.19 13.62
CA THR A 93 3.22 -12.28 14.67
C THR A 93 3.63 -10.91 14.12
N ALA A 94 3.61 -10.70 12.81
CA ALA A 94 3.98 -9.42 12.22
C ALA A 94 2.85 -8.39 12.33
N TRP A 95 3.20 -7.13 12.57
CA TRP A 95 2.23 -6.04 12.77
C TRP A 95 1.33 -5.80 11.55
N TRP A 96 1.78 -6.15 10.34
CA TRP A 96 0.99 -6.02 9.11
C TRP A 96 0.04 -7.19 8.86
N TYR A 97 0.21 -8.34 9.54
CA TYR A 97 -0.46 -9.59 9.17
C TYR A 97 -1.99 -9.45 9.16
N ALA A 98 -2.55 -8.86 10.22
CA ALA A 98 -3.99 -8.64 10.32
C ALA A 98 -4.53 -7.71 9.22
N GLY A 99 -3.76 -6.70 8.81
CA GLY A 99 -4.17 -5.79 7.73
C GLY A 99 -4.19 -6.44 6.34
N LEU A 100 -3.37 -7.49 6.13
CA LEU A 100 -3.32 -8.24 4.88
C LEU A 100 -4.31 -9.40 4.84
N PHE A 101 -4.34 -10.20 5.90
CA PHE A 101 -4.98 -11.52 5.93
C PHE A 101 -6.03 -11.69 7.03
N GLY A 102 -6.20 -10.69 7.89
CA GLY A 102 -7.27 -10.70 8.88
C GLY A 102 -8.64 -10.67 8.22
N ASP A 103 -9.60 -11.31 8.88
CA ASP A 103 -10.99 -11.20 8.48
C ASP A 103 -11.46 -9.75 8.63
N ALA A 104 -12.22 -9.28 7.64
CA ALA A 104 -13.01 -8.07 7.81
C ALA A 104 -14.18 -8.46 8.72
N GLY A 105 -13.98 -8.30 10.03
CA GLY A 105 -15.05 -8.46 11.03
C GLY A 105 -16.19 -7.49 10.77
#